data_AF-A0A7I8EAJ7-F1
#
_entry.id   AF-A0A7I8EAJ7-F1
#
_cell.length_a   1.000
_cell.length_b   1.000
_cell.length_c   1.000
_cell.angle_alpha   90.00
_cell.angle_beta   90.00
_cell.angle_gamma   90.00
#
_symmetry.space_group_name_H-M   'P 1'
#
loop_
_entity.id
_entity.type
_entity.pdbx_description
1 polymer ?
#
loop_
_entity_poly.entity_id
_entity_poly.type
_entity_poly.pdbx_seq_one_letter_code
_entity_poly.pdbx_strand_id
1 'polypeptide(L)'
;MAAPDALAQLRSLRDSLRDVQLTLETGDEAAQFDALSRYEVAAAALVPVDWRASPQRQQAEALLQESQMLLQTLMPLIRQARDASQGLLQNLHNADKLNRAYR
;
A
#
# COMPACT_ATOMS: atom_id res chain seq x y z
N MET A 1 21.86 -17.23 8.50
CA MET A 1 21.69 -17.26 7.03
C MET A 1 20.52 -16.33 6.71
N ALA A 2 20.71 -15.26 5.95
CA ALA A 2 19.58 -14.45 5.49
C ALA A 2 18.77 -15.31 4.51
N ALA A 3 17.49 -15.54 4.83
CA ALA A 3 16.65 -16.41 4.03
C ALA A 3 16.40 -15.76 2.66
N PRO A 4 16.53 -16.50 1.53
CA PRO A 4 16.19 -15.99 0.20
C PRO A 4 14.76 -15.44 0.13
N ASP A 5 13.87 -15.93 0.99
CA ASP A 5 12.49 -15.44 1.16
C ASP A 5 12.41 -13.98 1.62
N ALA A 6 13.33 -13.51 2.47
CA ALA A 6 13.25 -12.16 3.02
C ALA A 6 13.59 -11.08 1.98
N LEU A 7 14.51 -11.38 1.06
CA LEU A 7 14.81 -10.49 -0.05
C LEU A 7 13.67 -10.48 -1.08
N ALA A 8 13.03 -11.65 -1.29
CA ALA A 8 11.84 -11.75 -2.12
C ALA A 8 10.66 -10.96 -1.52
N GLN A 9 10.47 -10.98 -0.21
CA GLN A 9 9.48 -10.15 0.49
C GLN A 9 9.74 -8.65 0.31
N LEU A 10 10.99 -8.20 0.40
CA LEU A 10 11.34 -6.79 0.13
C LEU A 10 11.07 -6.37 -1.32
N ARG A 11 11.35 -7.25 -2.28
CA ARG A 11 11.01 -7.01 -3.69
C ARG A 11 9.50 -6.94 -3.89
N SER A 12 8.77 -7.88 -3.29
CA SER A 12 7.30 -7.92 -3.35
C SER A 12 6.69 -6.65 -2.75
N LEU A 13 7.21 -6.16 -1.62
CA LEU A 13 6.79 -4.88 -1.05
C LEU A 13 7.02 -3.74 -2.05
N ARG A 14 8.24 -3.63 -2.59
CA ARG A 14 8.61 -2.59 -3.55
C ARG A 14 7.74 -2.62 -4.81
N ASP A 15 7.44 -3.81 -5.32
CA ASP A 15 6.60 -3.99 -6.50
C ASP A 15 5.15 -3.61 -6.21
N SER A 16 4.60 -4.00 -5.05
CA SER A 16 3.25 -3.60 -4.63
C SER A 16 3.12 -2.07 -4.46
N LEU A 17 4.14 -1.39 -3.93
CA LEU A 17 4.16 0.07 -3.82
C LEU A 17 4.18 0.75 -5.18
N ARG A 18 4.92 0.23 -6.15
CA ARG A 18 4.92 0.77 -7.52
C ARG A 18 3.56 0.59 -8.20
N ASP A 19 2.88 -0.52 -7.94
CA ASP A 19 1.53 -0.75 -8.47
C ASP A 19 0.51 0.21 -7.86
N VAL A 20 0.61 0.48 -6.55
CA VAL A 20 -0.18 1.54 -5.90
C VAL A 20 0.10 2.90 -6.53
N GLN A 21 1.35 3.23 -6.82
CA GLN A 21 1.68 4.47 -7.53
C GLN A 21 1.02 4.55 -8.90
N LEU A 22 1.14 3.50 -9.71
CA LEU A 22 0.59 3.45 -11.07
C LEU A 22 -0.95 3.57 -11.06
N THR A 23 -1.61 2.88 -10.13
CA THR A 23 -3.07 2.92 -10.00
C THR A 23 -3.58 4.29 -9.52
N LEU A 24 -2.80 4.99 -8.68
CA LEU A 24 -3.07 6.39 -8.32
C LEU A 24 -2.88 7.35 -9.50
N GLU A 25 -1.84 7.16 -10.32
CA GLU A 25 -1.59 7.98 -11.52
C GLU A 25 -2.68 7.80 -12.59
N THR A 26 -3.22 6.59 -12.73
CA THR A 26 -4.29 6.27 -13.70
C THR A 26 -5.69 6.65 -13.23
N GLY A 27 -5.88 6.88 -11.92
CA GLY A 27 -7.17 7.28 -11.36
C GLY A 27 -8.23 6.17 -11.29
N ASP A 28 -7.86 4.92 -11.52
CA ASP A 28 -8.77 3.77 -11.41
C ASP A 28 -8.96 3.38 -9.94
N GLU A 29 -10.07 3.80 -9.33
CA GLU A 29 -10.37 3.54 -7.91
C GLU A 29 -10.47 2.04 -7.56
N ALA A 30 -10.96 1.21 -8.49
CA ALA A 30 -11.07 -0.23 -8.26
C ALA A 30 -9.68 -0.89 -8.26
N ALA A 31 -8.84 -0.50 -9.22
CA ALA A 31 -7.46 -0.95 -9.28
C ALA A 31 -6.63 -0.43 -8.09
N GLN A 32 -6.90 0.80 -7.62
CA GLN A 32 -6.26 1.37 -6.42
C GLN A 32 -6.58 0.54 -5.18
N PHE A 33 -7.84 0.18 -4.95
CA PHE A 33 -8.22 -0.61 -3.78
C PHE A 33 -7.55 -1.99 -3.79
N ASP A 34 -7.51 -2.65 -4.95
CA ASP A 34 -6.83 -3.94 -5.10
C ASP A 34 -5.31 -3.83 -4.91
N ALA A 35 -4.68 -2.79 -5.47
CA ALA A 35 -3.25 -2.53 -5.28
C ALA A 35 -2.90 -2.24 -3.81
N LEU A 36 -3.75 -1.48 -3.10
CA LEU A 36 -3.58 -1.22 -1.67
C LEU A 36 -3.71 -2.48 -0.83
N SER A 37 -4.68 -3.35 -1.14
CA SER A 37 -4.85 -4.65 -0.50
C SER A 37 -3.60 -5.53 -0.69
N ARG A 38 -3.06 -5.59 -1.92
CA ARG A 38 -1.83 -6.33 -2.22
C ARG A 38 -0.61 -5.77 -1.48
N TYR A 39 -0.52 -4.45 -1.34
CA TYR A 39 0.49 -3.79 -0.52
C TYR A 39 0.37 -4.17 0.97
N GLU A 40 -0.83 -4.15 1.55
CA GLU A 40 -1.04 -4.52 2.95
C GLU A 40 -0.62 -5.96 3.23
N VAL A 41 -0.94 -6.89 2.32
CA VAL A 41 -0.52 -8.29 2.41
C VAL A 41 1.01 -8.41 2.31
N ALA A 42 1.65 -7.71 1.37
CA ALA A 42 3.11 -7.72 1.22
C ALA A 42 3.82 -7.11 2.44
N ALA A 43 3.25 -6.06 3.03
CA ALA A 43 3.77 -5.43 4.24
C ALA A 43 3.64 -6.36 5.47
N ALA A 44 2.51 -7.06 5.61
CA ALA A 44 2.31 -8.02 6.69
C ALA A 44 3.21 -9.26 6.59
N ALA A 45 3.62 -9.62 5.36
CA ALA A 45 4.51 -10.74 5.11
C ALA A 45 5.99 -10.45 5.43
N LEU A 46 6.37 -9.19 5.68
CA LEU A 46 7.75 -8.82 5.96
C LEU A 46 8.20 -9.33 7.33
N VAL A 47 9.27 -10.13 7.31
CA VAL A 47 9.93 -10.59 8.52
C VAL A 47 11.15 -9.72 8.81
N PRO A 48 11.36 -9.26 10.06
CA PRO A 48 12.58 -8.57 10.44
C PRO A 48 13.79 -9.50 10.29
N VAL A 49 14.72 -9.12 9.41
CA VAL A 49 15.95 -9.87 9.13
C VAL A 49 17.17 -9.01 9.40
N ASP A 50 18.15 -9.57 10.10
CA ASP A 50 19.46 -8.95 10.25
C ASP A 50 20.31 -9.22 9.00
N TRP A 51 20.51 -8.17 8.21
CA TRP A 51 21.29 -8.21 6.97
C TRP A 51 22.79 -7.98 7.18
N ARG A 52 23.27 -7.70 8.40
CA ARG A 52 24.68 -7.31 8.66
C ARG A 52 25.70 -8.30 8.14
N ALA A 53 25.42 -9.60 8.27
CA ALA A 53 26.28 -10.69 7.81
C ALA A 53 25.83 -11.28 6.45
N SER A 54 24.86 -10.66 5.77
CA SER A 54 24.33 -11.17 4.50
C SER A 54 25.13 -10.63 3.31
N PRO A 55 25.50 -11.47 2.33
CA PRO A 55 26.06 -10.98 1.07
C PRO A 55 25.05 -10.14 0.27
N GLN A 56 23.75 -10.20 0.60
CA GLN A 56 22.68 -9.46 -0.07
C GLN A 56 22.37 -8.13 0.63
N ARG A 57 23.17 -7.72 1.62
CA ARG A 57 22.93 -6.51 2.44
C ARG A 57 22.72 -5.26 1.59
N GLN A 58 23.63 -4.97 0.66
CA GLN A 58 23.52 -3.79 -0.20
C GLN A 58 22.23 -3.79 -1.02
N GLN A 59 21.81 -4.97 -1.50
CA GLN A 59 20.57 -5.10 -2.26
C GLN A 59 19.33 -4.90 -1.38
N ALA A 60 19.36 -5.43 -0.16
CA ALA A 60 18.29 -5.22 0.81
C ALA A 60 18.19 -3.75 1.24
N GLU A 61 19.32 -3.08 1.49
CA GLU A 61 19.37 -1.64 1.81
C GLU A 61 18.82 -0.79 0.66
N ALA A 62 19.20 -1.09 -0.59
CA ALA A 62 18.65 -0.39 -1.77
C ALA A 62 17.13 -0.57 -1.89
N LEU A 63 16.62 -1.80 -1.76
CA LEU A 63 15.18 -2.08 -1.80
C LEU A 63 14.42 -1.40 -0.66
N LEU A 64 14.99 -1.36 0.53
CA LEU A 64 14.42 -0.66 1.68
C LEU A 64 14.36 0.85 1.43
N GLN A 65 15.42 1.44 0.90
CA GLN A 65 15.47 2.87 0.58
C GLN A 65 14.45 3.23 -0.51
N GLU A 66 14.36 2.45 -1.58
CA GLU A 66 13.34 2.61 -2.62
C GLU A 66 11.92 2.51 -2.04
N SER A 67 11.65 1.50 -1.23
CA SER A 67 10.34 1.28 -0.60
C SER A 67 9.97 2.41 0.36
N GLN A 68 10.93 2.92 1.14
CA GLN A 68 10.71 4.06 2.03
C GLN A 68 10.40 5.34 1.26
N MET A 69 11.13 5.60 0.17
CA MET A 69 10.85 6.76 -0.69
C MET A 69 9.45 6.68 -1.29
N LEU A 70 9.07 5.52 -1.84
CA LEU A 70 7.72 5.28 -2.36
C LEU A 70 6.66 5.48 -1.26
N LEU A 71 6.87 4.94 -0.06
CA LEU A 71 5.93 5.12 1.06
C LEU A 71 5.75 6.59 1.46
N GLN A 72 6.82 7.38 1.47
CA GLN A 72 6.72 8.81 1.78
C GLN A 72 5.88 9.56 0.75
N THR A 73 6.02 9.22 -0.54
CA THR A 73 5.23 9.81 -1.62
C THR A 73 3.78 9.33 -1.60
N LEU A 74 3.55 8.04 -1.34
CA LEU A 74 2.23 7.42 -1.46
C LEU A 74 1.38 7.59 -0.20
N MET A 75 1.94 7.59 1.01
CA MET A 75 1.18 7.75 2.26
C MET A 75 0.16 8.92 2.25
N PRO A 76 0.51 10.15 1.83
CA PRO A 76 -0.46 11.23 1.78
C PRO A 76 -1.59 10.97 0.78
N LEU A 77 -1.28 10.37 -0.37
CA LEU A 77 -2.26 10.03 -1.41
C LEU A 77 -3.20 8.91 -0.95
N ILE A 78 -2.65 7.89 -0.29
CA ILE A 78 -3.41 6.78 0.31
C ILE A 78 -4.37 7.32 1.38
N ARG A 79 -3.91 8.26 2.22
CA ARG A 79 -4.78 8.91 3.22
C ARG A 79 -5.89 9.71 2.54
N GLN A 80 -5.57 10.48 1.50
CA GLN A 80 -6.58 11.24 0.77
C GLN A 80 -7.63 10.34 0.11
N ALA A 81 -7.23 9.23 -0.53
CA ALA A 81 -8.15 8.26 -1.12
C ALA A 81 -9.05 7.61 -0.05
N ARG A 82 -8.48 7.32 1.13
CA ARG A 82 -9.24 6.80 2.27
C ARG A 82 -10.23 7.81 2.85
N ASP A 83 -9.84 9.08 2.96
CA ASP A 83 -10.72 10.14 3.47
C ASP A 83 -11.86 10.43 2.47
N ALA A 84 -11.57 10.43 1.17
CA ALA A 84 -12.57 10.63 0.11
C ALA A 84 -13.62 9.50 0.11
N SER A 85 -13.18 8.24 0.21
CA SER A 85 -14.10 7.09 0.28
C SER A 85 -14.95 7.09 1.57
N GLN A 86 -14.40 7.51 2.71
CA GLN A 86 -15.18 7.69 3.94
C GLN A 86 -16.24 8.79 3.83
N GLY A 87 -15.91 9.91 3.18
CA GLY A 87 -16.86 11.00 2.91
C GLY A 87 -18.01 10.57 2.00
N LEU A 88 -17.72 9.79 0.95
CA LEU A 88 -18.74 9.25 0.04
C LEU A 88 -19.69 8.28 0.75
N LEU A 89 -19.17 7.39 1.60
CA LEU A 89 -19.99 6.47 2.40
C LEU A 89 -20.88 7.20 3.39
N GLN A 90 -20.39 8.28 4.01
CA GLN A 90 -21.17 9.10 4.92
C GLN A 90 -22.31 9.84 4.19
N ASN A 91 -22.03 10.34 2.98
CA ASN A 91 -23.05 10.95 2.11
C ASN A 91 -24.11 9.94 1.66
N LEU A 92 -23.72 8.73 1.28
CA LEU A 92 -24.66 7.65 0.95
C LEU A 92 -25.51 7.25 2.15
N HIS A 93 -24.92 7.13 3.34
CA HIS A 93 -25.66 6.83 4.56
C HIS A 93 -26.65 7.95 4.95
N ASN A 94 -26.26 9.21 4.76
CA ASN A 94 -27.14 10.36 4.95
C ASN A 94 -28.26 10.40 3.90
N ALA A 95 -27.95 10.05 2.64
CA ALA A 95 -28.94 9.93 1.58
C ALA A 95 -29.95 8.80 1.87
N ASP A 96 -29.51 7.64 2.36
CA ASP A 96 -30.40 6.52 2.73
C ASP A 96 -31.29 6.88 3.92
N LYS A 97 -30.75 7.59 4.92
CA LYS A 97 -31.52 8.14 6.06
C LYS A 97 -32.57 9.14 5.60
N LEU A 98 -32.23 10.07 4.71
CA LEU A 98 -33.19 11.01 4.11
C LEU A 98 -34.27 10.27 3.31
N ASN A 99 -33.89 9.29 2.50
CA ASN A 99 -34.85 8.52 1.69
C ASN A 99 -35.84 7.71 2.54
N ARG A 100 -35.41 7.21 3.71
CA ARG A 100 -36.29 6.55 4.68
C ARG A 100 -37.16 7.52 5.48
N ALA A 101 -36.70 8.75 5.70
CA ALA A 101 -37.48 9.77 6.42
C ALA A 101 -38.59 10.40 5.55
N TYR A 102 -38.48 10.31 4.22
CA TYR A 102 -39.46 10.82 3.26
C TYR A 102 -40.43 9.73 2.71
N ARG A 103 -40.35 8.49 3.21
CA ARG A 103 -41.34 7.42 2.99
C ARG A 103 -42.30 7.32 4.17
#